data_AF-A0A847H5K6-F1
#
_entry.id   AF-A0A847H5K6-F1
#
_cell.length_a   1.000
_cell.length_b   1.000
_cell.length_c   1.000
_cell.angle_alpha   90.00
_cell.angle_beta   90.00
_cell.angle_gamma   90.00
#
_symmetry.space_group_name_H-M   'P 1'
#
loop_
_entity.id
_entity.type
_entity.pdbx_description
1 polymer ?
#
loop_
_entity_poly.entity_id
_entity_poly.type
_entity_poly.pdbx_seq_one_letter_code
_entity_poly.pdbx_strand_id
1 'polypeptide(L)'
;MKRRDLGITGFNIAVFVLLLLSFFFVPTERCFAADGDLIIKYATPDKAGKLLIIGGDISGRNVAPPPQIKYKVTKLDNPPRMVVDIKNAVLSGGKKSIRLNNSKLTQDIRIAQFESNPNIVRIVFT
;
A
#
# COMPACT_ATOMS: atom_id res chain seq x y z
N MET A 1 47.38 -11.10 -56.82
CA MET A 1 47.43 -11.53 -55.40
C MET A 1 46.17 -11.04 -54.69
N LYS A 2 45.20 -11.94 -54.54
CA LYS A 2 44.04 -12.03 -53.63
C LYS A 2 43.40 -10.73 -53.07
N ARG A 3 42.27 -10.29 -53.63
CA ARG A 3 41.27 -9.50 -52.89
C ARG A 3 40.59 -10.44 -51.88
N ARG A 4 40.47 -9.99 -50.62
CA ARG A 4 39.76 -10.70 -49.56
C ARG A 4 38.34 -10.15 -49.50
N ASP A 5 37.40 -10.87 -50.08
CA ASP A 5 35.98 -10.64 -49.84
C ASP A 5 35.66 -11.13 -48.42
N LEU A 6 35.41 -10.19 -47.50
CA LEU A 6 34.77 -10.50 -46.23
C LEU A 6 33.28 -10.71 -46.49
N GLY A 7 32.93 -11.93 -46.90
CA GLY A 7 31.55 -12.38 -46.92
C GLY A 7 31.03 -12.44 -45.49
N ILE A 8 30.14 -11.53 -45.12
CA ILE A 8 29.20 -11.74 -44.01
C ILE A 8 28.14 -12.74 -44.53
N THR A 9 28.58 -13.94 -44.86
CA THR A 9 27.75 -15.06 -45.32
C THR A 9 27.55 -15.99 -44.15
N GLY A 10 26.51 -15.74 -43.37
CA GLY A 10 26.17 -16.59 -42.23
C GLY A 10 25.23 -15.98 -41.20
N PHE A 11 24.78 -14.73 -41.40
CA PHE A 11 23.79 -14.15 -40.51
C PHE A 11 22.39 -14.59 -40.94
N ASN A 12 21.90 -15.63 -40.29
CA ASN A 12 20.59 -16.20 -40.55
C ASN A 12 19.53 -15.16 -40.18
N ILE A 13 18.94 -14.50 -41.17
CA ILE A 13 18.00 -13.39 -40.99
C ILE A 13 16.86 -13.80 -40.05
N ALA A 14 16.44 -15.07 -40.09
CA ALA A 14 15.45 -15.62 -39.16
C ALA A 14 15.89 -15.55 -37.69
N VAL A 15 17.17 -15.81 -37.39
CA VAL A 15 17.72 -15.73 -36.02
C VAL A 15 17.80 -14.27 -35.55
N PHE A 16 18.10 -13.34 -36.46
CA PHE A 16 18.10 -11.91 -36.14
C PHE A 16 16.71 -11.37 -35.88
N VAL A 17 15.72 -11.78 -36.68
CA VAL A 17 14.31 -11.40 -36.47
C VAL A 17 13.76 -12.03 -35.19
N LEU A 18 14.15 -13.27 -34.85
CA LEU A 18 13.78 -13.94 -33.59
C LEU A 18 14.39 -13.20 -32.37
N LEU A 19 15.66 -12.79 -32.46
CA LEU A 19 16.31 -11.96 -31.44
C LEU A 19 15.61 -10.60 -31.30
N LEU A 20 15.23 -9.96 -32.40
CA LEU A 20 14.49 -8.69 -32.38
C LEU A 20 13.10 -8.83 -31.72
N LEU A 21 12.36 -9.91 -32.01
CA LEU A 21 11.05 -10.18 -31.39
C LEU A 21 11.15 -10.40 -29.88
N SER A 22 12.26 -10.94 -29.37
CA SER A 22 12.47 -11.12 -27.93
C SER A 22 12.62 -9.80 -27.16
N PHE A 23 13.04 -8.71 -27.81
CA PHE A 23 13.10 -7.39 -27.18
C PHE A 23 11.73 -6.69 -27.09
N PHE A 24 10.78 -7.04 -27.97
CA PHE A 24 9.41 -6.49 -27.92
C PHE A 24 8.49 -7.24 -26.95
N PHE A 25 8.89 -8.43 -26.49
CA PHE A 25 8.14 -9.24 -25.55
C PHE A 25 8.72 -9.17 -24.13
N VAL A 26 9.22 -8.00 -23.74
CA VAL A 26 9.36 -7.69 -22.31
C VAL A 26 7.95 -7.29 -21.85
N PRO A 27 7.22 -8.14 -21.08
CA PRO A 27 6.02 -7.65 -20.43
C PRO A 27 6.48 -6.54 -19.49
N THR A 28 6.04 -5.31 -19.75
CA THR A 28 6.21 -4.17 -18.85
C THR A 28 5.34 -4.41 -17.61
N GLU A 29 5.73 -5.39 -16.80
CA GLU A 29 5.13 -5.66 -15.52
C GLU A 29 5.48 -4.49 -14.60
N ARG A 30 4.45 -3.66 -14.38
CA ARG A 30 4.20 -2.87 -13.18
C ARG A 30 5.10 -1.65 -13.01
N CYS A 31 4.58 -0.54 -13.53
CA CYS A 31 4.67 0.73 -12.82
C CYS A 31 4.34 0.48 -11.34
N PHE A 32 5.38 0.40 -10.50
CA PHE A 32 5.23 0.52 -9.06
C PHE A 32 4.68 1.92 -8.83
N ALA A 33 3.38 2.04 -8.61
CA ALA A 33 2.86 3.16 -7.86
C ALA A 33 3.55 3.07 -6.50
N ALA A 34 4.53 3.94 -6.27
CA ALA A 34 5.06 4.20 -4.95
C ALA A 34 3.94 4.87 -4.13
N ASP A 35 2.91 4.10 -3.77
CA ASP A 35 1.93 4.45 -2.75
C ASP A 35 2.74 4.50 -1.45
N GLY A 36 3.19 5.70 -1.09
CA GLY A 36 3.91 5.93 0.14
C GLY A 36 3.10 5.48 1.35
N ASP A 37 3.74 4.76 2.27
CA ASP A 37 3.05 4.28 3.47
C ASP A 37 2.61 5.45 4.35
N LEU A 38 1.33 5.42 4.76
CA LEU A 38 0.77 6.32 5.77
C LEU A 38 1.27 5.90 7.15
N ILE A 39 2.13 6.72 7.75
CA ILE A 39 2.62 6.56 9.11
C ILE A 39 1.63 7.22 10.08
N ILE A 40 0.79 6.42 10.74
CA ILE A 40 -0.18 6.90 11.72
C ILE A 40 0.55 7.28 13.01
N LYS A 41 0.59 8.58 13.33
CA LYS A 41 1.31 9.13 14.48
C LYS A 41 0.40 9.39 15.66
N TYR A 42 -0.78 9.95 15.42
CA TYR A 42 -1.71 10.29 16.48
C TYR A 42 -3.12 9.83 16.15
N ALA A 43 -3.83 9.48 17.20
CA ALA A 43 -5.24 9.18 17.17
C ALA A 43 -5.81 9.85 18.42
N THR A 44 -6.51 10.96 18.23
CA THR A 44 -6.95 11.83 19.33
C THR A 44 -8.45 12.03 19.25
N PRO A 45 -9.18 11.80 20.35
CA PRO A 45 -10.57 12.17 20.40
C PRO A 45 -10.73 13.70 20.46
N ASP A 46 -11.87 14.21 20.01
CA ASP A 46 -12.23 15.60 20.27
C ASP A 46 -12.56 15.83 21.75
N LYS A 47 -12.72 17.09 22.15
CA LYS A 47 -13.02 17.46 23.53
C LYS A 47 -14.33 16.84 24.06
N ALA A 48 -15.31 16.61 23.18
CA ALA A 48 -16.55 15.94 23.56
C ALA A 48 -16.45 14.41 23.59
N GLY A 49 -15.35 13.84 23.07
CA GLY A 49 -15.10 12.40 23.01
C GLY A 49 -15.98 11.66 21.99
N LYS A 50 -16.55 12.37 21.01
CA LYS A 50 -17.45 11.82 19.98
C LYS A 50 -16.76 11.56 18.65
N LEU A 51 -15.76 12.36 18.32
CA LEU A 51 -15.00 12.28 17.09
C LEU A 51 -13.62 11.73 17.40
N LEU A 52 -13.11 10.85 16.54
CA LEU A 52 -11.74 10.36 16.58
C LEU A 52 -11.01 10.87 15.33
N ILE A 53 -9.97 11.67 15.54
CA ILE A 53 -9.10 12.14 14.47
C ILE A 53 -7.89 11.22 14.42
N ILE A 54 -7.64 10.60 13.26
CA ILE A 54 -6.48 9.75 13.01
C ILE A 54 -5.62 10.45 11.98
N GLY A 55 -4.40 10.80 12.38
CA GLY A 55 -3.49 11.59 11.56
C GLY A 55 -2.08 11.06 11.59
N GLY A 56 -1.33 11.41 10.55
CA GLY A 56 -0.04 10.83 10.27
C GLY A 56 0.67 11.53 9.12
N ASP A 57 1.85 11.02 8.80
CA ASP A 57 2.64 11.48 7.67
C ASP A 57 2.62 10.44 6.56
N ILE A 58 2.71 10.90 5.32
CA ILE A 58 2.81 10.01 4.16
C ILE A 58 4.29 9.97 3.78
N SER A 59 4.88 8.78 3.79
CA SER A 59 6.26 8.57 3.38
C SER A 59 6.41 8.82 1.88
N GLY A 60 7.51 9.43 1.42
CA GLY A 60 7.80 9.55 -0.03
C GLY A 60 6.97 10.59 -0.79
N ARG A 61 6.50 11.65 -0.12
CA ARG A 61 5.76 12.79 -0.71
C ARG A 61 6.62 13.60 -1.70
N ASN A 62 6.84 13.06 -2.88
CA ASN A 62 7.29 13.79 -4.08
C ASN A 62 6.51 13.38 -5.34
N VAL A 63 5.45 12.57 -5.19
CA VAL A 63 4.63 12.09 -6.30
C VAL A 63 3.30 12.84 -6.27
N ALA A 64 3.03 13.61 -7.31
CA ALA A 64 1.70 14.16 -7.59
C ALA A 64 0.98 13.20 -8.55
N PRO A 65 -0.31 12.87 -8.34
CA PRO A 65 -1.20 13.32 -7.27
C PRO A 65 -0.92 12.62 -5.92
N PRO A 66 -1.35 13.22 -4.78
CA PRO A 66 -1.15 12.62 -3.47
C PRO A 66 -1.77 11.22 -3.41
N PRO A 67 -1.11 10.23 -2.77
CA PRO A 67 -1.60 8.87 -2.71
C PRO A 67 -2.96 8.82 -1.99
N GLN A 68 -3.88 8.05 -2.56
CA GLN A 68 -5.22 7.90 -2.00
C GLN A 68 -5.21 6.90 -0.85
N ILE A 69 -5.74 7.31 0.30
CA ILE A 69 -5.87 6.43 1.47
C ILE A 69 -6.97 5.41 1.19
N LYS A 70 -6.57 4.15 0.99
CA LYS A 70 -7.49 3.03 0.79
C LYS A 70 -7.86 2.42 2.14
N TYR A 71 -9.15 2.31 2.41
CA TYR A 71 -9.65 1.67 3.63
C TYR A 71 -10.82 0.72 3.35
N LYS A 72 -11.02 -0.26 4.24
CA LYS A 72 -12.14 -1.19 4.21
C LYS A 72 -12.83 -1.20 5.57
N VAL A 73 -14.14 -1.04 5.57
CA VAL A 73 -14.96 -1.19 6.78
C VAL A 73 -15.61 -2.57 6.76
N THR A 74 -15.49 -3.32 7.84
CA THR A 74 -16.10 -4.63 8.01
C THR A 74 -16.85 -4.67 9.33
N LYS A 75 -18.11 -5.12 9.30
CA LYS A 75 -18.86 -5.46 10.51
C LYS A 75 -18.66 -6.94 10.77
N LEU A 76 -18.34 -7.28 12.01
CA LEU A 76 -18.20 -8.66 12.45
C LEU A 76 -19.22 -8.92 13.54
N ASP A 77 -19.88 -10.07 13.43
CA ASP A 77 -20.82 -10.55 14.42
C ASP A 77 -20.10 -11.51 15.38
N ASN A 78 -20.56 -11.54 16.64
CA ASN A 78 -20.10 -12.46 17.68
C ASN A 78 -18.59 -12.36 18.08
N PRO A 79 -18.18 -11.40 18.93
CA PRO A 79 -18.97 -10.28 19.45
C PRO A 79 -19.15 -9.18 18.38
N PRO A 80 -20.23 -8.37 18.47
CA PRO A 80 -20.48 -7.29 17.53
C PRO A 80 -19.34 -6.27 17.56
N ARG A 81 -18.70 -6.05 16.41
CA ARG A 81 -17.61 -5.08 16.28
C ARG A 81 -17.54 -4.49 14.88
N MET A 82 -17.21 -3.21 14.80
CA MET A 82 -16.89 -2.54 13.54
C MET A 82 -15.38 -2.43 13.42
N VAL A 83 -14.85 -2.84 12.27
CA VAL A 83 -13.43 -2.88 11.99
C VAL A 83 -13.14 -2.00 10.78
N VAL A 84 -12.15 -1.13 10.91
CA VAL A 84 -11.66 -0.28 9.81
C VAL A 84 -10.21 -0.65 9.54
N ASP A 85 -9.96 -1.20 8.35
CA ASP A 85 -8.63 -1.55 7.87
C ASP A 85 -8.12 -0.46 6.94
N ILE A 86 -7.01 0.16 7.29
CA ILE A 86 -6.30 1.13 6.46
C ILE A 86 -5.13 0.41 5.79
N LYS A 87 -5.15 0.37 4.45
CA LYS A 87 -4.11 -0.27 3.65
C LYS A 87 -2.91 0.67 3.47
N ASN A 88 -1.73 0.10 3.23
CA ASN A 88 -0.47 0.82 3.04
C ASN A 88 -0.22 1.79 4.21
N ALA A 89 -0.40 1.29 5.43
CA ALA A 89 -0.29 2.08 6.63
C ALA A 89 0.55 1.38 7.70
N VAL A 90 1.35 2.17 8.41
CA VAL A 90 2.21 1.74 9.51
C VAL A 90 1.85 2.52 10.76
N LEU A 91 1.63 1.82 11.87
CA LEU A 91 1.33 2.45 13.15
C LEU A 91 2.61 2.83 13.90
N SER A 92 2.81 4.13 14.13
CA SER A 92 3.91 4.64 14.94
C SER A 92 3.54 4.66 16.43
N GLY A 93 4.47 4.20 17.28
CA GLY A 93 4.30 4.18 18.74
C GLY A 93 3.54 2.97 19.28
N GLY A 94 3.37 1.91 18.48
CA GLY A 94 2.74 0.67 18.93
C GLY A 94 1.22 0.76 19.08
N LYS A 95 0.62 -0.24 19.76
CA LYS A 95 -0.83 -0.36 19.94
C LYS A 95 -1.38 0.80 20.77
N LYS A 96 -2.54 1.33 20.39
CA LYS A 96 -3.23 2.42 21.09
C LYS A 96 -4.63 1.97 21.50
N SER A 97 -5.05 2.39 22.69
CA SER A 97 -6.42 2.21 23.21
C SER A 97 -6.98 3.58 23.52
N ILE A 98 -8.13 3.93 22.93
CA ILE A 98 -8.72 5.26 23.04
C ILE A 98 -10.16 5.12 23.51
N ARG A 99 -10.47 5.80 24.61
CA ARG A 99 -11.83 5.87 25.13
C ARG A 99 -12.59 7.01 24.46
N LEU A 100 -13.72 6.68 23.85
CA LEU A 100 -14.69 7.67 23.38
C LEU A 100 -15.82 7.81 24.39
N ASN A 101 -16.33 9.03 24.50
CA ASN A 101 -17.53 9.33 25.26
C ASN A 101 -18.77 9.06 24.39
N ASN A 102 -19.05 7.78 24.18
CA ASN A 102 -20.20 7.31 23.43
C ASN A 102 -20.84 6.13 24.15
N SER A 103 -22.09 6.29 24.57
CA SER A 103 -22.84 5.27 25.32
C SER A 103 -23.09 3.97 24.53
N LYS A 104 -22.92 3.98 23.20
CA LYS A 104 -23.06 2.79 22.35
C LYS A 104 -21.77 1.98 22.18
N LEU A 105 -20.62 2.55 22.55
CA LEU A 105 -19.35 1.82 22.53
C LEU A 105 -19.14 1.22 23.91
N THR A 106 -19.06 -0.10 23.98
CA THR A 106 -18.94 -0.82 25.26
C THR A 106 -17.50 -0.86 25.75
N GLN A 107 -16.53 -0.74 24.85
CA GLN A 107 -15.11 -0.80 25.15
C GLN A 107 -14.33 0.30 24.41
N ASP A 108 -13.07 0.45 24.81
CA ASP A 108 -12.15 1.38 24.16
C ASP A 108 -11.88 0.98 22.71
N ILE A 109 -11.72 1.97 21.84
CA ILE A 109 -11.30 1.79 20.46
C ILE A 109 -9.85 1.34 20.45
N ARG A 110 -9.59 0.22 19.79
CA ARG A 110 -8.25 -0.37 19.70
C ARG A 110 -7.67 -0.10 18.33
N ILE A 111 -6.43 0.40 18.29
CA ILE A 111 -5.69 0.67 17.06
C ILE A 111 -4.38 -0.12 17.13
N ALA A 112 -4.13 -0.95 16.12
CA ALA A 112 -2.94 -1.79 16.05
C ALA A 112 -2.49 -2.03 14.61
N GLN A 113 -1.20 -2.32 14.43
CA GLN A 113 -0.72 -2.97 13.21
C GLN A 113 -1.38 -4.36 13.13
N PHE A 114 -2.22 -4.57 12.12
CA PHE A 114 -2.90 -5.85 11.91
C PHE A 114 -2.03 -6.82 11.11
N GLU A 115 -1.37 -6.29 10.08
CA GLU A 115 -0.49 -7.06 9.21
C GLU A 115 0.70 -6.18 8.82
N SER A 116 1.89 -6.76 8.69
CA SER A 116 3.13 -6.07 8.31
C SER A 116 3.56 -6.37 6.88
N ASN A 117 2.90 -7.32 6.21
CA ASN A 117 3.12 -7.61 4.79
C ASN A 117 1.86 -8.26 4.19
N PRO A 118 0.95 -7.49 3.58
CA PRO A 118 1.02 -6.04 3.35
C PRO A 118 0.83 -5.21 4.63
N ASN A 119 1.30 -3.96 4.62
CA ASN A 119 1.15 -3.03 5.75
C ASN A 119 -0.31 -2.61 5.93
N ILE A 120 -0.94 -3.11 7.00
CA ILE A 120 -2.34 -2.81 7.34
C ILE A 120 -2.45 -2.39 8.81
N VAL A 121 -3.02 -1.21 9.05
CA VAL A 121 -3.45 -0.79 10.39
C VAL A 121 -4.94 -1.03 10.55
N ARG A 122 -5.32 -1.64 11.66
CA ARG A 122 -6.72 -1.93 12.00
C ARG A 122 -7.18 -1.14 13.21
N ILE A 123 -8.35 -0.54 13.06
CA ILE A 123 -9.08 0.14 14.12
C ILE A 123 -10.31 -0.71 14.44
N VAL A 124 -10.50 -1.05 15.71
CA VAL A 124 -11.59 -1.89 16.18
C VAL A 124 -12.47 -1.09 17.13
N PHE A 125 -13.75 -1.02 16.81
CA PHE A 125 -14.81 -0.45 17.64
C PHE A 125 -15.67 -1.60 18.20
N THR A 126 -15.87 -1.59 19.51
CA THR A 126 -16.54 -2.63 20.31
C THR A 126 -17.44 -1.99 21.36
#